data_AF-A0A098B4N3-F1
#
_entry.id   AF-A0A098B4N3-F1
#
_cell.length_a   1.000
_cell.length_b   1.000
_cell.length_c   1.000
_cell.angle_alpha   90.00
_cell.angle_beta   90.00
_cell.angle_gamma   90.00
#
_symmetry.space_group_name_H-M   'P 1'
#
loop_
_entity.id
_entity.type
_entity.pdbx_description
1 polymer ?
#
loop_
_entity_poly.entity_id
_entity_poly.type
_entity_poly.pdbx_seq_one_letter_code
_entity_poly.pdbx_strand_id
1 'polypeptide(L)'
;MIKFEDKLPITEQDLQYFKDEWFNRVDSEEEKERYNFRFDNDIIKVTFATIYHREDGTVSGSSRGLDFVKIKHPWADYVSYHCYSKNKNLVYDSELFFMNNCKITQQNLKGGN
;
A
#
# COMPACT_ATOMS: atom_id res chain seq x y z
N MET A 1 -8.24 14.01 12.77
CA MET A 1 -6.85 13.49 12.84
C MET A 1 -6.95 12.04 13.26
N ILE A 2 -6.54 11.11 12.40
CA ILE A 2 -6.60 9.67 12.67
C ILE A 2 -5.38 9.29 13.50
N LYS A 3 -5.59 8.62 14.64
CA LYS A 3 -4.48 8.13 15.47
C LYS A 3 -4.18 6.68 15.13
N PHE A 4 -2.92 6.28 15.21
CA PHE A 4 -2.52 4.88 15.03
C PHE A 4 -3.16 3.94 16.08
N GLU A 5 -3.49 4.47 17.25
CA GLU A 5 -4.19 3.74 18.33
C GLU A 5 -5.61 3.34 17.94
N ASP A 6 -6.24 4.09 17.02
CA ASP A 6 -7.60 3.82 16.53
C ASP A 6 -7.62 2.69 15.48
N LYS A 7 -6.47 2.04 15.22
CA LYS A 7 -6.39 0.94 14.26
C LYS A 7 -7.18 -0.27 14.73
N LEU A 8 -7.81 -0.92 13.76
CA LEU A 8 -8.47 -2.19 13.96
C LEU A 8 -7.50 -3.35 13.69
N PRO A 9 -7.73 -4.52 14.31
CA PRO A 9 -7.04 -5.74 13.94
C PRO A 9 -7.23 -6.06 12.45
N ILE A 10 -6.18 -6.58 11.84
CA ILE A 10 -6.21 -7.02 10.43
C ILE A 10 -6.20 -8.54 10.39
N THR A 11 -7.13 -9.10 9.63
CA THR A 11 -7.22 -10.53 9.37
C THR A 11 -6.61 -10.90 8.02
N GLU A 12 -6.44 -12.20 7.76
CA GLU A 12 -6.05 -12.66 6.41
C GLU A 12 -7.09 -12.30 5.35
N GLN A 13 -8.38 -12.28 5.70
CA GLN A 13 -9.45 -11.84 4.81
C GLN A 13 -9.31 -10.35 4.45
N ASP A 14 -8.94 -9.51 5.42
CA ASP A 14 -8.67 -8.09 5.19
C ASP A 14 -7.48 -7.90 4.25
N LEU A 15 -6.41 -8.70 4.44
CA LEU A 15 -5.26 -8.69 3.54
C LEU A 15 -5.67 -9.11 2.12
N GLN A 16 -6.47 -10.16 1.95
CA GLN A 16 -6.92 -10.60 0.63
C GLN A 16 -7.78 -9.52 -0.04
N TYR A 17 -8.74 -8.96 0.69
CA TYR A 17 -9.56 -7.85 0.21
C TYR A 17 -8.72 -6.65 -0.22
N PHE A 18 -7.71 -6.28 0.58
CA PHE A 18 -6.77 -5.22 0.24
C PHE A 18 -6.00 -5.50 -1.06
N LYS A 19 -5.50 -6.73 -1.24
CA LYS A 19 -4.77 -7.13 -2.46
C LYS A 19 -5.67 -7.05 -3.69
N ASP A 20 -6.90 -7.56 -3.59
CA ASP A 20 -7.86 -7.56 -4.69
C ASP A 20 -8.18 -6.12 -5.13
N GLU A 21 -8.47 -5.25 -4.16
CA GLU A 21 -8.67 -3.82 -4.44
C GLU A 21 -7.43 -3.15 -5.04
N TRP A 22 -6.23 -3.45 -4.52
CA TRP A 22 -4.99 -2.91 -5.06
C TRP A 22 -4.78 -3.33 -6.52
N PHE A 23 -4.93 -4.63 -6.81
CA PHE A 23 -4.69 -5.21 -8.13
C PHE A 23 -5.76 -4.88 -9.17
N ASN A 24 -7.01 -4.61 -8.76
CA ASN A 24 -8.05 -4.10 -9.66
C ASN A 24 -7.68 -2.76 -10.32
N ARG A 25 -6.62 -2.10 -9.84
CA ARG A 25 -6.13 -0.80 -10.32
C ARG A 25 -4.75 -0.88 -10.98
N VAL A 26 -4.19 -2.08 -11.12
CA VAL A 26 -2.92 -2.34 -11.80
C VAL A 26 -3.22 -2.89 -13.19
N ASP A 27 -2.73 -2.20 -14.22
CA ASP A 27 -3.15 -2.44 -15.61
C ASP A 27 -2.50 -3.68 -16.26
N SER A 28 -1.32 -4.13 -15.79
CA SER A 28 -0.62 -5.28 -16.39
C SER A 28 -0.29 -6.36 -15.36
N GLU A 29 -0.43 -7.63 -15.77
CA GLU A 29 -0.05 -8.79 -14.94
C GLU A 29 1.44 -8.75 -14.57
N GLU A 30 2.31 -8.34 -15.49
CA GLU A 30 3.74 -8.16 -15.23
C GLU A 30 4.00 -7.13 -14.10
N GLU A 31 3.17 -6.07 -14.01
CA GLU A 31 3.28 -5.12 -12.91
C GLU A 31 2.76 -5.72 -11.60
N LYS A 32 1.70 -6.53 -11.63
CA LYS A 32 1.17 -7.20 -10.42
C LYS A 32 2.23 -8.08 -9.76
N GLU A 33 3.02 -8.79 -10.55
CA GLU A 33 4.13 -9.64 -10.08
C GLU A 33 5.24 -8.86 -9.34
N ARG A 34 5.34 -7.54 -9.58
CA ARG A 34 6.32 -6.67 -8.91
C ARG A 34 5.87 -6.24 -7.52
N TYR A 35 4.61 -6.48 -7.14
CA TYR A 35 4.13 -6.18 -5.80
C TYR A 35 4.25 -7.39 -4.87
N ASN A 36 4.71 -7.13 -3.65
CA ASN A 36 4.67 -8.08 -2.55
C ASN A 36 3.85 -7.49 -1.40
N PHE A 37 2.92 -8.28 -0.89
CA PHE A 37 2.03 -7.92 0.21
C PHE A 37 2.26 -8.90 1.36
N ARG A 38 2.63 -8.34 2.52
CA ARG A 38 2.74 -9.10 3.76
C ARG A 38 1.94 -8.42 4.85
N PHE A 39 1.51 -9.21 5.81
CA PHE A 39 0.81 -8.74 6.99
C PHE A 39 1.66 -9.02 8.23
N ASP A 40 1.85 -8.00 9.08
CA ASP A 40 2.60 -8.11 10.33
C ASP A 40 2.08 -7.07 11.35
N ASN A 41 1.74 -7.50 12.56
CA ASN A 41 1.34 -6.63 13.68
C ASN A 41 0.25 -5.59 13.34
N ASP A 42 -0.89 -6.01 12.77
CA ASP A 42 -1.99 -5.13 12.36
C ASP A 42 -1.60 -4.08 11.30
N ILE A 43 -0.53 -4.37 10.54
CA ILE A 43 -0.03 -3.54 9.45
C ILE A 43 0.09 -4.38 8.18
N ILE A 44 -0.54 -3.92 7.09
CA ILE A 44 -0.31 -4.44 5.74
C ILE A 44 0.89 -3.70 5.14
N LYS A 45 1.92 -4.45 4.74
CA LYS A 45 3.11 -3.90 4.11
C LYS A 45 3.07 -4.21 2.62
N VAL A 46 3.12 -3.18 1.81
CA VAL A 46 3.15 -3.25 0.35
C VAL A 46 4.55 -2.89 -0.09
N THR A 47 5.21 -3.76 -0.85
CA THR A 47 6.51 -3.48 -1.46
C THR A 47 6.37 -3.57 -2.96
N PHE A 48 6.96 -2.62 -3.70
CA PHE A 48 7.06 -2.66 -5.15
C PHE A 48 8.52 -2.80 -5.55
N ALA A 49 8.82 -3.78 -6.40
CA ALA A 49 10.14 -4.01 -6.97
C ALA A 49 10.26 -3.33 -8.35
N THR A 50 11.33 -2.55 -8.52
CA THR A 50 11.70 -1.93 -9.79
C THR A 50 12.97 -2.57 -10.29
N ILE A 51 12.94 -3.08 -11.52
CA ILE A 51 14.09 -3.68 -12.21
C ILE A 51 14.56 -2.68 -13.27
N TYR A 52 15.85 -2.38 -13.27
CA TYR A 52 16.51 -1.50 -14.22
C TYR A 52 17.46 -2.32 -15.09
N HIS A 53 17.22 -2.28 -16.39
CA HIS A 53 18.11 -2.82 -17.41
C HIS A 53 18.98 -1.69 -17.93
N ARG A 54 20.30 -1.81 -17.75
CA ARG A 54 21.27 -0.83 -18.24
C ARG A 54 21.74 -1.22 -19.64
N GLU A 55 22.22 -0.23 -20.38
CA GLU A 55 22.72 -0.41 -21.76
C GLU A 55 23.94 -1.34 -21.83
N ASP A 56 24.71 -1.45 -20.73
CA ASP A 56 25.86 -2.35 -20.59
C ASP A 56 25.46 -3.82 -20.30
N GLY A 57 24.15 -4.13 -20.29
CA GLY A 57 23.62 -5.46 -19.97
C GLY A 57 23.49 -5.74 -18.47
N THR A 58 23.90 -4.81 -17.59
CA THR A 58 23.74 -4.96 -16.15
C THR A 58 22.27 -4.82 -15.75
N VAL A 59 21.80 -5.76 -14.92
CA VAL A 59 20.49 -5.67 -14.27
C VAL A 59 20.68 -5.22 -12.83
N SER A 60 19.95 -4.18 -12.43
CA SER A 60 19.92 -3.72 -11.04
C SER A 60 18.48 -3.59 -10.56
N GLY A 61 18.25 -3.70 -9.25
CA GLY A 61 16.91 -3.63 -8.67
C GLY A 61 16.85 -2.65 -7.52
N SER A 62 15.69 -2.01 -7.34
CA SER A 62 15.34 -1.28 -6.13
C SER A 62 13.98 -1.72 -5.63
N SER A 63 13.71 -1.57 -4.34
CA SER A 63 12.37 -1.75 -3.81
C SER A 63 11.95 -0.56 -2.96
N ARG A 64 10.66 -0.22 -3.01
CA ARG A 64 10.05 0.81 -2.17
C ARG A 64 8.85 0.21 -1.46
N GLY A 65 8.61 0.65 -0.24
CA GLY A 65 7.58 0.09 0.63
C GLY A 65 6.65 1.13 1.21
N LEU A 66 5.40 0.76 1.41
CA LEU A 66 4.38 1.48 2.18
C LEU A 66 3.78 0.54 3.21
N ASP A 67 3.49 1.08 4.38
CA ASP A 67 2.78 0.39 5.45
C ASP A 67 1.36 0.94 5.51
N PHE A 68 0.37 0.09 5.77
CA PHE A 68 -1.04 0.43 5.86
C PHE A 68 -1.69 -0.14 7.13
N VAL A 69 -2.58 0.66 7.74
CA VAL A 69 -3.40 0.27 8.89
C VAL A 69 -4.88 0.31 8.55
N LYS A 70 -5.66 -0.58 9.15
CA LYS A 70 -7.12 -0.58 9.03
C LYS A 70 -7.72 0.38 10.04
N ILE A 71 -8.61 1.25 9.60
CA ILE A 71 -9.27 2.27 10.42
C ILE A 71 -10.79 2.14 10.25
N LYS A 72 -11.53 2.31 11.35
CA LYS A 72 -12.97 2.55 11.29
C LYS A 72 -13.23 4.00 11.64
N HIS A 73 -13.90 4.69 10.73
CA HIS A 73 -14.28 6.07 10.94
C HIS A 73 -15.52 6.15 11.84
N PRO A 74 -15.58 7.10 12.78
CA PRO A 74 -16.77 7.29 13.61
C PRO A 74 -17.96 7.88 12.82
N TRP A 75 -17.70 8.43 11.64
CA TRP A 75 -18.67 9.10 10.77
C TRP A 75 -19.04 8.29 9.52
N ALA A 76 -18.49 7.08 9.35
CA ALA A 76 -18.82 6.22 8.23
C ALA A 76 -18.91 4.75 8.64
N ASP A 77 -19.80 4.00 7.98
CA ASP A 77 -20.02 2.58 8.26
C ASP A 77 -18.99 1.66 7.58
N TYR A 78 -18.14 2.20 6.70
CA TYR A 78 -17.08 1.45 6.04
C TYR A 78 -15.75 1.53 6.80
N VAL A 79 -14.90 0.51 6.59
CA VAL A 79 -13.51 0.50 7.04
C VAL A 79 -12.60 1.02 5.93
N SER A 80 -11.55 1.75 6.32
CA SER A 80 -10.58 2.33 5.40
C SER A 80 -9.15 1.84 5.68
N TYR A 81 -8.27 1.88 4.68
CA TYR A 81 -6.85 1.53 4.83
C TYR A 81 -5.98 2.78 4.69
N HIS A 82 -5.34 3.13 5.80
CA HIS A 82 -4.45 4.24 6.11
C HIS A 82 -2.98 4.03 5.80
N CYS A 83 -2.29 4.82 4.95
CA CYS A 83 -0.83 4.73 4.93
C CYS A 83 -0.25 5.21 6.27
N TYR A 84 0.68 4.46 6.81
CA TYR A 84 1.26 4.66 8.12
C TYR A 84 2.77 4.84 8.00
N SER A 85 3.31 5.92 8.57
CA SER A 85 4.75 6.05 8.75
C SER A 85 5.13 5.65 10.17
N LYS A 86 5.75 4.48 10.30
CA LYS A 86 6.31 4.00 11.58
C LYS A 86 7.31 5.00 12.18
N ASN A 87 8.17 5.58 11.34
CA ASN A 87 9.22 6.52 11.79
C ASN A 87 8.65 7.82 12.37
N LYS A 88 7.52 8.30 11.84
CA LYS A 88 6.85 9.52 12.30
C LYS A 88 5.69 9.23 13.27
N ASN A 89 5.40 7.95 13.51
CA ASN A 89 4.20 7.46 14.19
C ASN A 89 2.91 8.18 13.72
N LEU A 90 2.74 8.29 12.40
CA LEU A 90 1.68 9.11 11.80
C LEU A 90 0.89 8.32 10.76
N VAL A 91 -0.44 8.37 10.88
CA VAL A 91 -1.37 7.86 9.86
C VAL A 91 -1.71 9.02 8.93
N TYR A 92 -1.35 8.87 7.65
CA TYR A 92 -1.69 9.85 6.63
C TYR A 92 -3.12 9.66 6.17
N ASP A 93 -3.76 10.75 5.75
CA ASP A 93 -5.07 10.70 5.12
C ASP A 93 -5.00 10.24 3.65
N SER A 94 -4.21 9.19 3.40
CA SER A 94 -4.06 8.54 2.11
C SER A 94 -4.91 7.27 2.11
N GLU A 95 -6.22 7.49 2.15
CA GLU A 95 -7.20 6.41 2.13
C GLU A 95 -7.11 5.61 0.84
N LEU A 96 -6.90 4.30 1.00
CA LEU A 96 -6.93 3.38 -0.13
C LEU A 96 -8.34 3.19 -0.73
N PHE A 97 -9.35 3.88 -0.21
CA PHE A 97 -10.75 3.82 -0.66
C PHE A 97 -11.22 5.03 -1.46
N PHE A 98 -10.43 6.10 -1.54
CA PHE A 98 -10.70 7.14 -2.53
C PHE A 98 -9.97 6.80 -3.83
N MET A 99 -10.74 6.46 -4.87
CA MET A 99 -10.26 5.91 -6.15
C MET A 99 -9.03 6.62 -6.75
N ASN A 100 -8.95 7.95 -6.60
CA ASN A 100 -7.82 8.76 -7.08
C ASN A 100 -6.57 8.64 -6.19
N ASN A 101 -6.76 8.52 -4.87
CA ASN A 101 -5.67 8.44 -3.91
C ASN A 101 -4.90 7.12 -4.03
N CYS A 102 -5.57 6.01 -4.34
CA CYS A 102 -4.91 4.73 -4.57
C CYS A 102 -3.97 4.76 -5.79
N LYS A 103 -4.42 5.33 -6.92
CA LYS A 103 -3.58 5.51 -8.12
C LYS A 103 -2.37 6.40 -7.86
N ILE A 104 -2.57 7.54 -7.18
CA ILE A 104 -1.47 8.44 -6.79
C ILE A 104 -0.50 7.72 -5.85
N THR A 105 -1.01 6.95 -4.89
CA THR A 105 -0.19 6.19 -3.93
C THR A 105 0.64 5.10 -4.63
N GLN A 106 0.03 4.38 -5.58
CA GLN A 106 0.72 3.42 -6.44
C GLN A 106 1.80 4.11 -7.28
N GLN A 107 1.50 5.24 -7.92
CA GLN A 107 2.49 6.02 -8.69
C GLN A 107 3.66 6.47 -7.81
N ASN A 108 3.37 7.05 -6.65
CA ASN A 108 4.39 7.49 -5.70
C ASN A 108 5.26 6.33 -5.22
N LEU A 109 4.66 5.15 -4.98
CA LEU A 109 5.38 3.94 -4.62
C LEU A 109 6.30 3.45 -5.74
N LYS A 110 5.86 3.52 -6.99
CA LYS A 110 6.65 3.14 -8.18
C LYS A 110 7.85 4.04 -8.46
N GLY A 111 7.93 5.24 -7.86
CA GLY A 111 8.93 6.24 -8.26
C GLY A 111 8.39 7.45 -8.99
N GLY A 112 7.09 7.72 -8.93
CA GLY A 112 6.46 8.88 -9.58
C GLY A 112 7.19 10.19 -9.27
N ASN A 113 7.50 10.92 -10.35
CA ASN A 113 8.14 12.23 -10.40
C ASN A 113 7.42 13.30 -9.57
#